data_AF-A0AAE2BV74-F1
#
_entry.id   AF-A0AAE2BV74-F1
#
_cell.length_a   1.000
_cell.length_b   1.000
_cell.length_c   1.000
_cell.angle_alpha   90.00
_cell.angle_beta   90.00
_cell.angle_gamma   90.00
#
_symmetry.space_group_name_H-M   'P 1'
#
loop_
_entity.id
_entity.type
_entity.pdbx_description
1 polymer ?
#
loop_
_entity_poly.entity_id
_entity_poly.type
_entity_poly.pdbx_seq_one_letter_code
_entity_poly.pdbx_strand_id
1 'polypeptide(L)'
;MIRLFDSHCHFQDSKILNLAPKLIKEAIDSGVIHFAVNGVSEKDWHLVKEMSECYPSVIPNFGIHPWFISERTPNWLNTLKEFLAATPAAAVGEIGLDKGSVGKRIDFMDQVEVFRQQLELAKELKKPASVHCVRAFGDLLEILKSVGPFPSGVVLHSYLGSAEMVPEFSKLGAYFFFSGFLMSMKASKAKKMLKSIPPERILLETDAPDAQPKSVNPDSLFLIEREAPIRKSLPVMKIVRPQMKLTPLRTGPVIKEKHLHYLKKDLTIQLTFITYLLMSRVYLRWKKQNLLN
;
A
#
# COMPACT_ATOMS: atom_id res chain seq x y z
N MET A 1 19.48 9.34 1.52
CA MET A 1 18.66 8.31 2.20
C MET A 1 17.41 8.09 1.35
N ILE A 2 17.04 6.85 1.07
CA ILE A 2 15.82 6.54 0.31
C ILE A 2 14.63 6.83 1.24
N ARG A 3 13.64 7.59 0.76
CA ARG A 3 12.40 7.88 1.48
C ARG A 3 11.30 7.04 0.86
N LEU A 4 10.54 6.34 1.68
CA LEU A 4 9.60 5.33 1.21
C LEU A 4 8.28 5.44 1.99
N PHE A 5 7.19 4.99 1.37
CA PHE A 5 5.84 5.05 1.91
C PHE A 5 5.26 3.64 1.89
N ASP A 6 4.83 3.13 3.04
CA ASP A 6 4.00 1.93 3.12
C ASP A 6 2.53 2.33 2.90
N SER A 7 2.00 2.07 1.72
CA SER A 7 0.67 2.49 1.27
C SER A 7 -0.46 1.61 1.77
N HIS A 8 -0.18 0.53 2.51
CA HIS A 8 -1.23 -0.33 3.07
C HIS A 8 -0.69 -1.22 4.20
N CYS A 9 -1.16 -0.99 5.42
CA CYS A 9 -0.89 -1.84 6.58
C CYS A 9 -2.03 -1.77 7.61
N HIS A 10 -2.04 -2.68 8.57
CA HIS A 10 -3.06 -2.81 9.61
C HIS A 10 -2.43 -2.81 11.02
N PHE A 11 -1.77 -1.71 11.41
CA PHE A 11 -1.17 -1.62 12.74
C PHE A 11 -2.18 -1.66 13.90
N GLN A 12 -3.44 -1.33 13.63
CA GLN A 12 -4.52 -1.45 14.60
C GLN A 12 -5.00 -2.90 14.81
N ASP A 13 -4.58 -3.84 13.98
CA ASP A 13 -4.94 -5.25 14.11
C ASP A 13 -4.47 -5.79 15.47
N SER A 14 -5.37 -6.47 16.19
CA SER A 14 -5.10 -7.00 17.54
C SER A 14 -3.90 -7.94 17.62
N LYS A 15 -3.53 -8.61 16.51
CA LYS A 15 -2.32 -9.45 16.41
C LYS A 15 -1.03 -8.65 16.64
N ILE A 16 -1.00 -7.37 16.28
CA ILE A 16 0.21 -6.53 16.31
C ILE A 16 0.04 -5.16 16.97
N LEU A 17 -1.16 -4.82 17.47
CA LEU A 17 -1.46 -3.53 18.09
C LEU A 17 -0.45 -3.14 19.18
N ASN A 18 -0.12 -4.07 20.09
CA ASN A 18 0.85 -3.83 21.16
C ASN A 18 2.29 -3.63 20.66
N LEU A 19 2.59 -4.05 19.43
CA LEU A 19 3.89 -3.91 18.79
C LEU A 19 3.97 -2.69 17.87
N ALA A 20 2.84 -2.08 17.50
CA ALA A 20 2.77 -0.97 16.56
C ALA A 20 3.74 0.20 16.89
N PRO A 21 3.88 0.68 18.14
CA PRO A 21 4.83 1.74 18.47
C PRO A 21 6.28 1.39 18.10
N LYS A 22 6.69 0.14 18.39
CA LYS A 22 8.04 -0.36 18.08
C LYS A 22 8.21 -0.50 16.57
N LEU A 23 7.23 -1.10 15.89
CA LEU A 23 7.27 -1.33 14.43
C LEU A 23 7.36 -0.02 13.65
N ILE A 24 6.56 0.99 14.01
CA ILE A 24 6.59 2.33 13.39
C ILE A 24 7.97 2.95 13.55
N LYS A 25 8.52 2.95 14.77
CA LYS A 25 9.84 3.52 15.04
C LYS A 25 10.94 2.85 14.21
N GLU A 26 10.98 1.52 14.20
CA GLU A 26 12.01 0.77 13.48
C GLU A 26 11.89 0.94 11.96
N ALA A 27 10.67 1.02 11.44
CA ALA A 27 10.41 1.31 10.04
C ALA A 27 10.88 2.72 9.64
N ILE A 28 10.65 3.73 10.50
CA ILE A 28 11.17 5.09 10.31
C ILE A 28 12.69 5.13 10.32
N ASP A 29 13.32 4.48 11.30
CA ASP A 29 14.80 4.38 11.41
C ASP A 29 15.42 3.71 10.16
N SER A 30 14.61 2.95 9.42
CA SER A 30 15.01 2.27 8.20
C SER A 30 14.62 2.98 6.89
N GLY A 31 14.01 4.17 6.97
CA GLY A 31 13.69 5.03 5.82
C GLY A 31 12.23 5.02 5.36
N VAL A 32 11.32 4.34 6.07
CA VAL A 32 9.87 4.41 5.84
C VAL A 32 9.34 5.66 6.51
N ILE A 33 8.92 6.66 5.73
CA ILE A 33 8.55 7.97 6.27
C ILE A 33 7.05 8.14 6.50
N HIS A 34 6.23 7.30 5.87
CA HIS A 34 4.78 7.31 6.00
C HIS A 34 4.20 5.89 5.96
N PHE A 35 3.02 5.73 6.56
CA PHE A 35 2.24 4.49 6.61
C PHE A 35 0.76 4.83 6.38
N ALA A 36 0.10 4.16 5.45
CA ALA A 36 -1.35 4.21 5.34
C ALA A 36 -1.90 3.06 6.18
N VAL A 37 -2.47 3.41 7.33
CA VAL A 37 -3.05 2.44 8.27
C VAL A 37 -4.54 2.35 7.99
N ASN A 38 -5.03 1.14 7.67
CA ASN A 38 -6.39 0.95 7.18
C ASN A 38 -7.30 0.34 8.23
N GLY A 39 -8.25 1.12 8.74
CA GLY A 39 -9.37 0.59 9.51
C GLY A 39 -10.27 -0.27 8.62
N VAL A 40 -10.83 -1.33 9.19
CA VAL A 40 -11.63 -2.31 8.44
C VAL A 40 -13.10 -2.34 8.87
N SER A 41 -13.45 -1.70 10.00
CA SER A 41 -14.83 -1.64 10.51
C SER A 41 -15.06 -0.50 11.50
N GLU A 42 -16.31 -0.16 11.82
CA GLU A 42 -16.63 0.84 12.86
C GLU A 42 -15.92 0.58 14.20
N LYS A 43 -15.60 -0.68 14.50
CA LYS A 43 -14.97 -1.10 15.75
C LYS A 43 -13.51 -0.67 15.89
N ASP A 44 -12.78 -0.42 14.78
CA ASP A 44 -11.33 -0.15 14.83
C ASP A 44 -10.94 1.26 14.37
N TRP A 45 -11.86 2.05 13.81
CA TRP A 45 -11.56 3.41 13.33
C TRP A 45 -11.02 4.34 14.43
N HIS A 46 -11.48 4.20 15.67
CA HIS A 46 -10.97 5.00 16.79
C HIS A 46 -9.48 4.73 17.06
N LEU A 47 -9.03 3.47 16.96
CA LEU A 47 -7.63 3.10 17.12
C LEU A 47 -6.77 3.69 15.99
N VAL A 48 -7.26 3.61 14.75
CA VAL A 48 -6.55 4.17 13.58
C VAL A 48 -6.43 5.69 13.68
N LYS A 49 -7.50 6.36 14.16
CA LYS A 49 -7.50 7.79 14.43
C LYS A 49 -6.46 8.15 15.50
N GLU A 50 -6.50 7.49 16.66
CA GLU A 50 -5.55 7.71 17.75
C GLU A 50 -4.10 7.50 17.29
N MET A 51 -3.83 6.47 16.48
CA MET A 51 -2.50 6.25 15.89
C MET A 51 -2.06 7.43 15.02
N SER A 52 -2.95 8.01 14.21
CA SER A 52 -2.61 9.17 13.39
C SER A 52 -2.33 10.44 14.20
N GLU A 53 -2.98 10.57 15.37
CA GLU A 53 -2.75 11.67 16.30
C GLU A 53 -1.42 11.51 17.04
N CYS A 54 -1.06 10.27 17.40
CA CYS A 54 0.19 9.95 18.08
C CYS A 54 1.41 9.97 17.14
N TYR A 55 1.22 9.55 15.88
CA TYR A 55 2.31 9.35 14.92
C TYR A 55 2.03 10.13 13.62
N PRO A 56 2.67 11.29 13.40
CA PRO A 56 2.48 12.09 12.17
C PRO A 56 2.88 11.37 10.87
N SER A 57 3.61 10.26 10.95
CA SER A 57 3.91 9.38 9.82
C SER A 57 2.69 8.55 9.38
N VAL A 58 1.67 8.39 10.22
CA VAL A 58 0.48 7.60 9.92
C VAL A 58 -0.56 8.46 9.18
N ILE A 59 -0.98 7.96 8.02
CA ILE A 59 -2.12 8.45 7.25
C ILE A 59 -3.28 7.48 7.54
N PRO A 60 -4.32 7.90 8.26
CA PRO A 60 -5.42 7.03 8.62
C PRO A 60 -6.34 6.79 7.41
N ASN A 61 -6.85 5.58 7.26
CA ASN A 61 -7.92 5.27 6.32
C ASN A 61 -9.11 4.73 7.13
N PHE A 62 -10.32 5.22 6.81
CA PHE A 62 -11.55 4.73 7.40
C PHE A 62 -12.48 4.17 6.33
N GLY A 63 -13.03 2.99 6.59
CA GLY A 63 -13.89 2.27 5.68
C GLY A 63 -14.35 0.93 6.27
N ILE A 64 -15.40 0.37 5.70
CA ILE A 64 -15.90 -0.97 5.98
C ILE A 64 -15.39 -1.89 4.88
N HIS A 65 -14.51 -2.80 5.29
CA HIS A 65 -13.97 -3.85 4.45
C HIS A 65 -15.06 -4.90 4.18
N PRO A 66 -15.10 -5.54 2.99
CA PRO A 66 -16.18 -6.45 2.58
C PRO A 66 -16.49 -7.57 3.60
N TRP A 67 -15.51 -7.99 4.39
CA TRP A 67 -15.69 -9.04 5.40
C TRP A 67 -16.52 -8.62 6.61
N PHE A 68 -16.54 -7.33 6.95
CA PHE A 68 -17.19 -6.80 8.15
C PHE A 68 -18.51 -6.09 7.87
N ILE A 69 -18.99 -6.15 6.62
CA ILE A 69 -20.23 -5.50 6.19
C ILE A 69 -21.44 -5.97 7.01
N SER A 70 -21.52 -7.25 7.38
CA SER A 70 -22.62 -7.77 8.21
C SER A 70 -22.64 -7.22 9.64
N GLU A 71 -21.54 -6.61 10.09
CA GLU A 71 -21.41 -6.06 11.45
C GLU A 71 -21.70 -4.56 11.52
N ARG A 72 -21.96 -3.92 10.38
CA ARG A 72 -22.22 -2.48 10.31
C ARG A 72 -23.50 -2.10 11.05
N THR A 73 -23.47 -0.96 11.72
CA THR A 73 -24.67 -0.37 12.33
C THR A 73 -25.56 0.26 11.26
N PRO A 74 -26.87 0.48 11.50
CA PRO A 74 -27.71 1.22 10.56
C PRO A 74 -27.21 2.66 10.26
N ASN A 75 -26.41 3.25 11.15
CA ASN A 75 -25.89 4.61 11.02
C ASN A 75 -24.44 4.67 10.48
N TRP A 76 -23.89 3.53 10.05
CA TRP A 76 -22.47 3.39 9.71
C TRP A 76 -21.92 4.45 8.74
N LEU A 77 -22.72 4.85 7.73
CA LEU A 77 -22.28 5.81 6.73
C LEU A 77 -22.15 7.23 7.31
N ASN A 78 -23.03 7.60 8.25
CA ASN A 78 -22.92 8.88 8.95
C ASN A 78 -21.73 8.86 9.90
N THR A 79 -21.53 7.77 10.63
CA THR A 79 -20.33 7.56 11.46
C THR A 79 -19.06 7.72 10.63
N LEU A 80 -18.99 7.11 9.44
CA LEU A 80 -17.84 7.24 8.54
C LEU A 80 -17.59 8.70 8.11
N LYS A 81 -18.66 9.44 7.76
CA LYS A 81 -18.59 10.86 7.42
C LYS A 81 -18.02 11.69 8.56
N GLU A 82 -18.46 11.43 9.80
CA GLU A 82 -17.98 12.11 11.00
C GLU A 82 -16.48 11.87 11.23
N PHE A 83 -16.01 10.63 11.09
CA PHE A 83 -14.58 10.30 11.21
C PHE A 83 -13.73 11.00 10.15
N LEU A 84 -14.18 11.03 8.90
CA LEU A 84 -13.48 11.69 7.79
C LEU A 84 -13.47 13.22 7.92
N ALA A 85 -14.53 13.81 8.50
CA ALA A 85 -14.60 15.24 8.79
C ALA A 85 -13.69 15.63 9.97
N ALA A 86 -13.68 14.81 11.03
CA ALA A 86 -12.82 15.03 12.19
C ALA A 86 -11.33 14.79 11.90
N THR A 87 -11.00 14.09 10.81
CA THR A 87 -9.62 13.71 10.46
C THR A 87 -9.31 14.12 9.01
N PRO A 88 -8.99 15.41 8.74
CA PRO A 88 -8.85 15.92 7.37
C PRO A 88 -7.78 15.20 6.52
N ALA A 89 -6.72 14.68 7.15
CA ALA A 89 -5.67 13.91 6.48
C ALA A 89 -6.09 12.48 6.09
N ALA A 90 -7.25 12.00 6.56
CA ALA A 90 -7.69 10.65 6.33
C ALA A 90 -8.07 10.40 4.86
N ALA A 91 -7.83 9.17 4.42
CA ALA A 91 -8.32 8.60 3.17
C ALA A 91 -9.52 7.67 3.43
N VAL A 92 -10.19 7.20 2.38
CA VAL A 92 -11.28 6.21 2.50
C VAL A 92 -10.70 4.82 2.29
N GLY A 93 -10.90 3.90 3.23
CA GLY A 93 -10.30 2.57 3.14
C GLY A 93 -10.21 1.87 4.50
N GLU A 94 -10.13 0.55 4.55
CA GLU A 94 -10.17 -0.36 3.41
C GLU A 94 -11.61 -0.67 3.00
N ILE A 95 -11.91 -0.56 1.71
CA ILE A 95 -13.25 -0.81 1.12
C ILE A 95 -13.12 -1.73 -0.07
N GLY A 96 -14.15 -2.45 -0.51
CA GLY A 96 -14.04 -3.24 -1.75
C GLY A 96 -14.91 -4.46 -1.84
N LEU A 97 -14.43 -5.45 -2.60
CA LEU A 97 -15.18 -6.65 -2.98
C LEU A 97 -14.35 -7.91 -2.78
N ASP A 98 -14.94 -8.94 -2.17
CA ASP A 98 -14.30 -10.23 -1.95
C ASP A 98 -15.26 -11.39 -2.28
N LYS A 99 -14.92 -12.15 -3.34
CA LYS A 99 -15.54 -13.44 -3.72
C LYS A 99 -14.68 -14.65 -3.31
N GLY A 100 -13.71 -14.43 -2.42
CA GLY A 100 -12.86 -15.42 -1.79
C GLY A 100 -13.59 -16.22 -0.71
N SER A 101 -12.84 -17.00 0.07
CA SER A 101 -13.39 -17.93 1.05
C SER A 101 -14.09 -17.25 2.22
N VAL A 102 -13.63 -16.05 2.60
CA VAL A 102 -14.21 -15.24 3.67
C VAL A 102 -15.33 -14.36 3.14
N GLY A 103 -15.07 -13.59 2.07
CA GLY A 103 -16.05 -12.67 1.52
C GLY A 103 -17.32 -13.34 1.00
N LYS A 104 -17.25 -14.58 0.49
CA LYS A 104 -18.45 -15.33 0.05
C LYS A 104 -19.48 -15.63 1.15
N ARG A 105 -19.15 -15.35 2.43
CA ARG A 105 -20.11 -15.46 3.55
C ARG A 105 -21.01 -14.23 3.68
N ILE A 106 -20.65 -13.15 3.01
CA ILE A 106 -21.41 -11.90 2.95
C ILE A 106 -22.11 -11.85 1.60
N ASP A 107 -23.38 -11.41 1.60
CA ASP A 107 -24.14 -11.24 0.36
C ASP A 107 -23.38 -10.30 -0.60
N PHE A 108 -23.18 -10.74 -1.84
CA PHE A 108 -22.34 -10.00 -2.78
C PHE A 108 -22.99 -8.69 -3.23
N MET A 109 -24.33 -8.62 -3.30
CA MET A 109 -25.02 -7.37 -3.61
C MET A 109 -24.87 -6.37 -2.48
N ASP A 110 -24.88 -6.83 -1.23
CA ASP A 110 -24.58 -6.00 -0.05
C ASP A 110 -23.14 -5.46 -0.07
N GLN A 111 -22.17 -6.30 -0.49
CA GLN A 111 -20.80 -5.81 -0.73
C GLN A 111 -20.76 -4.70 -1.79
N VAL A 112 -21.45 -4.89 -2.92
CA VAL A 112 -21.50 -3.90 -4.00
C VAL A 112 -22.14 -2.60 -3.54
N GLU A 113 -23.27 -2.65 -2.83
CA GLU A 113 -23.96 -1.46 -2.34
C GLU A 113 -23.08 -0.64 -1.38
N VAL A 114 -22.53 -1.29 -0.35
CA VAL A 114 -21.67 -0.63 0.65
C VAL A 114 -20.38 -0.11 0.02
N PHE A 115 -19.77 -0.86 -0.89
CA PHE A 115 -18.58 -0.40 -1.62
C PHE A 115 -18.87 0.84 -2.46
N ARG A 116 -19.99 0.87 -3.18
CA ARG A 116 -20.41 2.02 -4.00
C ARG A 116 -20.61 3.27 -3.17
N GLN A 117 -21.32 3.18 -2.04
CA GLN A 117 -21.56 4.32 -1.15
C GLN A 117 -20.24 4.92 -0.61
N GLN A 118 -19.26 4.07 -0.28
CA GLN A 118 -17.95 4.52 0.20
C GLN A 118 -17.09 5.14 -0.91
N LEU A 119 -17.14 4.61 -2.14
CA LEU A 119 -16.48 5.22 -3.30
C LEU A 119 -17.07 6.57 -3.67
N GLU A 120 -18.40 6.69 -3.65
CA GLU A 120 -19.11 7.95 -3.90
C GLU A 120 -18.71 9.00 -2.86
N LEU A 121 -18.62 8.60 -1.58
CA LEU A 121 -18.14 9.46 -0.51
C LEU A 121 -16.67 9.89 -0.72
N ALA A 122 -15.78 8.97 -1.11
CA ALA A 122 -14.39 9.30 -1.41
C ALA A 122 -14.29 10.35 -2.53
N LYS A 123 -15.11 10.21 -3.57
CA LYS A 123 -15.19 11.15 -4.70
C LYS A 123 -15.73 12.51 -4.26
N GLU A 124 -16.81 12.54 -3.49
CA GLU A 124 -17.42 13.77 -2.95
C GLU A 124 -16.40 14.57 -2.13
N LEU A 125 -15.67 13.87 -1.24
CA LEU A 125 -14.67 14.48 -0.38
C LEU A 125 -13.32 14.72 -1.06
N LYS A 126 -13.18 14.33 -2.34
CA LYS A 126 -11.92 14.40 -3.12
C LYS A 126 -10.75 13.70 -2.41
N LYS A 127 -11.02 12.58 -1.73
CA LYS A 127 -10.05 11.77 -1.00
C LYS A 127 -9.62 10.55 -1.82
N PRO A 128 -8.38 10.08 -1.68
CA PRO A 128 -7.98 8.78 -2.25
C PRO A 128 -8.76 7.65 -1.57
N ALA A 129 -8.95 6.54 -2.30
CA ALA A 129 -9.57 5.33 -1.77
C ALA A 129 -8.60 4.14 -1.79
N SER A 130 -8.44 3.42 -0.67
CA SER A 130 -7.75 2.13 -0.61
C SER A 130 -8.75 0.99 -0.79
N VAL A 131 -8.53 0.18 -1.83
CA VAL A 131 -9.50 -0.78 -2.34
C VAL A 131 -8.99 -2.22 -2.30
N HIS A 132 -9.75 -3.04 -1.57
CA HIS A 132 -9.72 -4.48 -1.55
C HIS A 132 -10.34 -5.11 -2.79
N CYS A 133 -9.69 -6.11 -3.37
CA CYS A 133 -10.33 -6.92 -4.40
C CYS A 133 -9.81 -8.34 -4.47
N VAL A 134 -10.67 -9.30 -4.13
CA VAL A 134 -10.38 -10.74 -4.28
C VAL A 134 -11.40 -11.38 -5.20
N ARG A 135 -10.93 -11.86 -6.36
CA ARG A 135 -11.73 -12.60 -7.37
C ARG A 135 -12.96 -11.83 -7.90
N ALA A 136 -12.97 -10.50 -7.80
CA ALA A 136 -14.06 -9.63 -8.23
C ALA A 136 -13.60 -8.45 -9.12
N PHE A 137 -12.47 -8.60 -9.82
CA PHE A 137 -11.87 -7.50 -10.60
C PHE A 137 -12.74 -7.01 -11.77
N GLY A 138 -13.57 -7.87 -12.35
CA GLY A 138 -14.53 -7.48 -13.38
C GLY A 138 -15.61 -6.56 -12.81
N ASP A 139 -16.25 -7.00 -11.72
CA ASP A 139 -17.26 -6.21 -11.00
C ASP A 139 -16.68 -4.87 -10.50
N LEU A 140 -15.46 -4.92 -9.95
CA LEU A 140 -14.72 -3.73 -9.52
C LEU A 140 -14.54 -2.74 -10.68
N LEU A 141 -14.11 -3.22 -11.85
CA LEU A 141 -13.89 -2.34 -13.00
C LEU A 141 -15.19 -1.69 -13.46
N GLU A 142 -16.30 -2.43 -13.51
CA GLU A 142 -17.62 -1.89 -13.87
C GLU A 142 -18.08 -0.82 -12.87
N ILE A 143 -17.91 -1.06 -11.57
CA ILE A 143 -18.25 -0.09 -10.53
C ILE A 143 -17.38 1.16 -10.63
N LEU A 144 -16.07 1.02 -10.79
CA LEU A 144 -15.17 2.17 -10.94
C LEU A 144 -15.47 2.97 -12.21
N LYS A 145 -15.87 2.33 -13.32
CA LYS A 145 -16.33 3.02 -14.53
C LYS A 145 -17.63 3.80 -14.29
N SER A 146 -18.55 3.22 -13.53
CA SER A 146 -19.85 3.83 -13.19
C SER A 146 -19.72 5.02 -12.25
N VAL A 147 -18.84 4.93 -11.24
CA VAL A 147 -18.71 5.96 -10.18
C VAL A 147 -17.63 6.99 -10.52
N GLY A 148 -16.57 6.61 -11.24
CA GLY A 148 -15.40 7.43 -11.51
C GLY A 148 -15.63 8.66 -12.41
N PRO A 149 -14.56 9.31 -12.88
CA PRO A 149 -13.14 9.02 -12.58
C PRO A 149 -12.74 9.43 -11.15
N PHE A 150 -11.57 8.96 -10.69
CA PHE A 150 -11.02 9.23 -9.35
C PHE A 150 -9.70 9.99 -9.43
N PRO A 151 -9.72 11.32 -9.64
CA PRO A 151 -8.50 12.12 -9.78
C PRO A 151 -7.63 12.13 -8.51
N SER A 152 -8.23 11.94 -7.34
CA SER A 152 -7.51 11.81 -6.07
C SER A 152 -6.80 10.46 -5.91
N GLY A 153 -7.08 9.50 -6.80
CA GLY A 153 -6.46 8.18 -6.84
C GLY A 153 -7.29 7.08 -6.17
N VAL A 154 -7.16 5.87 -6.70
CA VAL A 154 -7.66 4.64 -6.08
C VAL A 154 -6.50 3.67 -5.97
N VAL A 155 -6.15 3.25 -4.77
CA VAL A 155 -5.09 2.26 -4.55
C VAL A 155 -5.73 0.87 -4.60
N LEU A 156 -5.36 0.08 -5.60
CA LEU A 156 -5.69 -1.34 -5.66
C LEU A 156 -4.61 -2.09 -4.89
N HIS A 157 -4.86 -2.29 -3.59
CA HIS A 157 -3.96 -3.01 -2.70
C HIS A 157 -3.85 -4.48 -3.16
N SER A 158 -2.67 -5.08 -2.99
CA SER A 158 -2.39 -6.48 -3.34
C SER A 158 -3.02 -6.93 -4.69
N TYR A 159 -2.82 -6.16 -5.76
CA TYR A 159 -3.39 -6.41 -7.08
C TYR A 159 -2.93 -7.75 -7.68
N LEU A 160 -3.88 -8.67 -7.87
CA LEU A 160 -3.67 -9.98 -8.50
C LEU A 160 -4.52 -10.18 -9.78
N GLY A 161 -5.03 -9.08 -10.33
CA GLY A 161 -5.81 -9.04 -11.56
C GLY A 161 -5.01 -9.43 -12.80
N SER A 162 -5.60 -9.19 -13.97
CA SER A 162 -4.97 -9.51 -15.25
C SER A 162 -4.27 -8.28 -15.84
N ALA A 163 -3.24 -8.51 -16.65
CA ALA A 163 -2.49 -7.42 -17.29
C ALA A 163 -3.37 -6.55 -18.20
N GLU A 164 -4.42 -7.15 -18.76
CA GLU A 164 -5.36 -6.57 -19.70
C GLU A 164 -6.30 -5.53 -19.05
N MET A 165 -6.57 -5.65 -17.74
CA MET A 165 -7.41 -4.69 -17.02
C MET A 165 -6.64 -3.45 -16.56
N VAL A 166 -5.31 -3.51 -16.48
CA VAL A 166 -4.46 -2.43 -15.98
C VAL A 166 -4.66 -1.10 -16.72
N PRO A 167 -4.73 -1.04 -18.07
CA PRO A 167 -4.94 0.23 -18.77
C PRO A 167 -6.28 0.87 -18.41
N GLU A 168 -7.33 0.07 -18.25
CA GLU A 168 -8.67 0.56 -17.90
C GLU A 168 -8.71 1.08 -16.47
N PHE A 169 -8.11 0.37 -15.52
CA PHE A 169 -7.94 0.86 -14.15
C PHE A 169 -7.08 2.14 -14.09
N SER A 170 -6.00 2.20 -14.87
CA SER A 170 -5.10 3.36 -14.89
C SER A 170 -5.82 4.64 -15.39
N LYS A 171 -6.69 4.52 -16.39
CA LYS A 171 -7.54 5.63 -16.89
C LYS A 171 -8.48 6.17 -15.82
N LEU A 172 -8.91 5.32 -14.89
CA LEU A 172 -9.82 5.68 -13.80
C LEU A 172 -9.10 6.27 -12.58
N GLY A 173 -7.77 6.37 -12.61
CA GLY A 173 -6.96 6.92 -11.51
C GLY A 173 -6.32 5.86 -10.63
N ALA A 174 -6.32 4.59 -11.03
CA ALA A 174 -5.77 3.52 -10.19
C ALA A 174 -4.24 3.60 -10.02
N TYR A 175 -3.81 3.28 -8.81
CA TYR A 175 -2.46 2.90 -8.42
C TYR A 175 -2.48 1.42 -8.03
N PHE A 176 -1.37 0.72 -8.23
CA PHE A 176 -1.28 -0.72 -8.05
C PHE A 176 -0.21 -1.07 -7.04
N PHE A 177 -0.51 -2.06 -6.21
CA PHE A 177 0.48 -2.66 -5.35
C PHE A 177 0.50 -4.19 -5.42
N PHE A 178 1.60 -4.81 -4.99
CA PHE A 178 1.77 -6.26 -4.93
C PHE A 178 2.35 -6.69 -3.59
N SER A 179 1.54 -7.40 -2.80
CA SER A 179 1.98 -8.01 -1.55
C SER A 179 2.76 -9.31 -1.79
N GLY A 180 3.19 -9.96 -0.70
CA GLY A 180 3.78 -11.31 -0.74
C GLY A 180 2.90 -12.35 -1.47
N PHE A 181 1.59 -12.12 -1.60
CA PHE A 181 0.68 -13.00 -2.35
C PHE A 181 1.02 -13.08 -3.85
N LEU A 182 1.73 -12.08 -4.41
CA LEU A 182 2.25 -12.14 -5.78
C LEU A 182 3.11 -13.39 -6.02
N MET A 183 3.82 -13.88 -5.00
CA MET A 183 4.66 -15.08 -5.09
C MET A 183 3.86 -16.35 -5.39
N SER A 184 2.56 -16.36 -5.11
CA SER A 184 1.66 -17.48 -5.44
C SER A 184 1.13 -17.41 -6.88
N MET A 185 1.35 -16.30 -7.59
CA MET A 185 0.96 -16.14 -8.99
C MET A 185 1.97 -16.82 -9.92
N LYS A 186 1.49 -17.47 -11.00
CA LYS A 186 2.35 -18.00 -12.06
C LYS A 186 3.29 -16.89 -12.58
N ALA A 187 4.59 -17.17 -12.62
CA ALA A 187 5.62 -16.18 -12.95
C ALA A 187 5.40 -15.49 -14.31
N SER A 188 4.90 -16.21 -15.33
CA SER A 188 4.56 -15.63 -16.64
C SER A 188 3.44 -14.60 -16.55
N LYS A 189 2.38 -14.89 -15.77
CA LYS A 189 1.27 -13.96 -15.51
C LYS A 189 1.75 -12.74 -14.73
N ALA A 190 2.51 -12.95 -13.65
CA ALA A 190 3.06 -11.86 -12.83
C ALA A 190 3.93 -10.91 -13.65
N LYS A 191 4.85 -11.44 -14.47
CA LYS A 191 5.70 -10.63 -15.37
C LYS A 191 4.88 -9.83 -16.38
N LYS A 192 3.85 -10.43 -16.99
CA LYS A 192 2.98 -9.75 -17.96
C LYS A 192 2.24 -8.58 -17.30
N MET A 193 1.67 -8.82 -16.12
CA MET A 193 0.95 -7.82 -15.32
C MET A 193 1.87 -6.67 -14.88
N LEU A 194 3.03 -6.96 -14.31
CA LEU A 194 3.98 -5.91 -13.88
C LEU A 194 4.44 -5.03 -15.04
N LYS A 195 4.61 -5.60 -16.25
CA LYS A 195 5.00 -4.84 -17.44
C LYS A 195 3.91 -3.94 -17.99
N SER A 196 2.63 -4.21 -17.72
CA SER A 196 1.53 -3.38 -18.23
C SER A 196 1.27 -2.15 -17.35
N ILE A 197 1.85 -2.07 -16.16
CA ILE A 197 1.58 -1.02 -15.18
C ILE A 197 2.54 0.15 -15.38
N PRO A 198 2.03 1.37 -15.54
CA PRO A 198 2.87 2.56 -15.59
C PRO A 198 3.71 2.68 -14.30
N PRO A 199 5.04 2.84 -14.39
CA PRO A 199 5.94 2.87 -13.25
C PRO A 199 5.57 3.86 -12.14
N GLU A 200 5.01 5.00 -12.52
CA GLU A 200 4.56 6.07 -11.64
C GLU A 200 3.27 5.72 -10.88
N ARG A 201 2.61 4.64 -11.27
CA ARG A 201 1.39 4.10 -10.64
C ARG A 201 1.66 2.91 -9.72
N ILE A 202 2.92 2.53 -9.51
CA ILE A 202 3.30 1.46 -8.60
C ILE A 202 3.61 2.06 -7.23
N LEU A 203 2.94 1.55 -6.18
CA LEU A 203 3.20 1.93 -4.79
C LEU A 203 4.05 0.88 -4.07
N LEU A 204 4.21 1.00 -2.74
CA LEU A 204 4.87 0.04 -1.86
C LEU A 204 3.96 -0.25 -0.66
N GLU A 205 3.66 -1.50 -0.33
CA GLU A 205 2.82 -1.91 0.80
C GLU A 205 3.43 -3.12 1.51
N THR A 206 3.17 -3.25 2.81
CA THR A 206 3.51 -4.46 3.57
C THR A 206 2.34 -5.39 3.74
N ASP A 207 1.12 -4.84 3.82
CA ASP A 207 -0.10 -5.55 4.20
C ASP A 207 0.11 -6.33 5.52
N ALA A 208 0.90 -5.73 6.41
CA ALA A 208 1.18 -6.28 7.72
C ALA A 208 -0.09 -6.27 8.58
N PRO A 209 -0.38 -7.35 9.33
CA PRO A 209 0.51 -8.48 9.60
C PRO A 209 0.43 -9.67 8.63
N ASP A 210 -0.46 -9.67 7.65
CA ASP A 210 -0.92 -10.90 6.99
C ASP A 210 -0.12 -11.32 5.75
N ALA A 211 0.44 -10.38 4.98
CA ALA A 211 1.14 -10.72 3.72
C ALA A 211 2.64 -11.03 3.88
N GLN A 212 3.03 -11.76 4.93
CA GLN A 212 4.42 -12.16 5.12
C GLN A 212 4.93 -13.05 3.96
N PRO A 213 6.16 -12.85 3.46
CA PRO A 213 6.77 -13.69 2.43
C PRO A 213 6.88 -15.14 2.91
N LYS A 214 6.41 -16.09 2.10
CA LYS A 214 6.30 -17.51 2.48
C LYS A 214 7.65 -18.23 2.67
N SER A 215 8.77 -17.61 2.35
CA SER A 215 10.10 -18.09 2.73
C SER A 215 11.13 -16.99 2.50
N VAL A 216 11.94 -16.73 3.51
CA VAL A 216 13.24 -16.10 3.31
C VAL A 216 14.27 -17.17 3.62
N ASN A 217 14.61 -18.00 2.62
CA ASN A 217 15.99 -18.46 2.59
C ASN A 217 16.78 -17.33 1.94
N PRO A 218 17.70 -16.66 2.66
CA PRO A 218 18.54 -15.61 2.07
C PRO A 218 19.25 -16.08 0.80
N ASP A 219 19.52 -17.39 0.70
CA ASP A 219 20.21 -18.03 -0.43
C ASP A 219 19.26 -18.47 -1.57
N SER A 220 17.94 -18.53 -1.33
CA SER A 220 16.96 -18.76 -2.42
C SER A 220 16.59 -17.48 -3.17
N LEU A 221 17.23 -16.37 -2.81
CA LEU A 221 17.23 -15.15 -3.59
C LEU A 221 18.17 -15.34 -4.77
N PHE A 222 17.61 -15.44 -5.98
CA PHE A 222 18.41 -15.33 -7.19
C PHE A 222 19.05 -13.93 -7.27
N LEU A 223 20.23 -13.79 -6.68
CA LEU A 223 21.23 -12.80 -7.07
C LEU A 223 21.61 -13.12 -8.51
N ILE A 224 20.94 -12.48 -9.46
CA ILE A 224 21.50 -12.39 -10.81
C ILE A 224 22.59 -11.31 -10.70
N GLU A 225 23.80 -11.77 -10.38
CA GLU A 225 24.99 -11.03 -10.74
C GLU A 225 25.04 -10.92 -12.26
N ARG A 226 25.14 -9.69 -12.77
CA ARG A 226 26.38 -9.25 -13.42
C ARG A 226 26.35 -7.79 -13.86
N GLU A 227 27.58 -7.32 -13.93
CA GLU A 227 28.12 -6.00 -14.23
C GLU A 227 27.72 -5.46 -15.60
N ALA A 228 27.50 -4.15 -15.69
CA ALA A 228 27.77 -3.36 -16.90
C ALA A 228 27.93 -1.88 -16.52
N PRO A 229 28.78 -1.11 -17.23
CA PRO A 229 29.36 0.13 -16.74
C PRO A 229 28.40 1.32 -16.82
N ILE A 230 28.58 2.24 -15.88
CA ILE A 230 27.87 3.50 -15.75
C ILE A 230 28.14 4.39 -16.98
N ARG A 231 27.08 4.83 -17.67
CA ARG A 231 27.13 6.04 -18.53
C ARG A 231 26.15 7.10 -18.02
N LYS A 232 26.59 8.35 -18.18
CA LYS A 232 26.17 9.59 -17.54
C LYS A 232 24.75 10.06 -17.90
N SER A 233 24.13 10.73 -16.91
CA SER A 233 23.18 11.86 -16.94
C SER A 233 21.82 11.73 -17.63
N LEU A 234 20.74 12.12 -16.91
CA LEU A 234 19.64 13.04 -17.34
C LEU A 234 18.62 13.26 -16.17
N PRO A 235 17.70 14.25 -16.24
CA PRO A 235 17.57 15.31 -15.24
C PRO A 235 16.58 15.03 -14.11
N VAL A 236 16.90 15.56 -12.92
CA VAL A 236 15.97 15.62 -11.79
C VAL A 236 14.95 16.72 -12.04
N MET A 237 13.67 16.34 -12.14
CA MET A 237 12.54 17.25 -12.20
C MET A 237 12.47 18.05 -10.89
N LYS A 238 12.63 19.37 -11.01
CA LYS A 238 12.55 20.34 -9.91
C LYS A 238 11.18 20.28 -9.25
N ILE A 239 11.14 19.86 -7.98
CA ILE A 239 10.03 20.19 -7.09
C ILE A 239 10.33 21.58 -6.52
N VAL A 240 9.43 22.52 -6.80
CA VAL A 240 9.45 23.91 -6.30
C VAL A 240 9.36 23.87 -4.77
N ARG A 241 10.33 24.50 -4.09
CA ARG A 241 10.34 24.67 -2.63
C ARG A 241 9.79 26.05 -2.26
N PRO A 242 8.97 26.18 -1.22
CA PRO A 242 8.93 27.39 -0.39
C PRO A 242 10.18 27.41 0.52
N GLN A 243 10.73 28.60 0.74
CA GLN A 243 12.01 28.84 1.38
C GLN A 243 12.07 28.35 2.84
N MET A 244 12.98 27.43 3.15
CA MET A 244 13.66 27.37 4.44
C MET A 244 15.17 27.26 4.18
N LYS A 245 15.90 28.28 4.62
CA LYS A 245 17.37 28.33 4.58
C LYS A 245 17.93 27.36 5.62
N LEU A 246 18.67 26.33 5.19
CA LEU A 246 19.63 25.63 6.03
C LEU A 246 20.91 25.32 5.24
N THR A 247 22.03 25.63 5.88
CA THR A 247 23.44 25.65 5.45
C THR A 247 23.99 24.26 5.12
N PRO A 248 25.05 24.13 4.29
CA PRO A 248 25.51 22.84 3.79
C PRO A 248 26.40 22.12 4.82
N LEU A 249 26.06 20.86 5.12
CA LEU A 249 26.97 19.94 5.80
C LEU A 249 27.76 19.13 4.75
N ARG A 250 29.09 19.16 4.96
CA ARG A 250 30.12 18.55 4.12
C ARG A 250 29.93 17.04 3.94
N THR A 251 30.45 16.57 2.81
CA THR A 251 30.58 15.18 2.37
C THR A 251 31.08 14.23 3.47
N GLY A 252 30.35 13.14 3.71
CA GLY A 252 30.72 12.01 4.58
C GLY A 252 30.40 10.66 3.93
N PRO A 253 31.01 9.56 4.38
CA PRO A 253 31.51 8.50 3.49
C PRO A 253 30.50 7.40 3.14
N VAL A 254 30.86 6.68 2.07
CA VAL A 254 30.27 5.44 1.56
C VAL A 254 29.92 4.46 2.70
N ILE A 255 28.66 4.04 2.74
CA ILE A 255 28.13 3.07 3.71
C ILE A 255 28.84 1.72 3.49
N LYS A 256 29.72 1.33 4.42
CA LYS A 256 30.28 -0.04 4.54
C LYS A 256 29.30 -0.93 5.32
N GLU A 257 29.38 -2.24 5.06
CA GLU A 257 28.60 -3.41 5.52
C GLU A 257 28.22 -3.54 7.02
N LYS A 258 28.38 -2.53 7.86
CA LYS A 258 28.17 -2.65 9.32
C LYS A 258 26.71 -2.61 9.79
N HIS A 259 25.73 -2.44 8.91
CA HIS A 259 24.30 -2.42 9.30
C HIS A 259 23.61 -3.79 9.36
N LEU A 260 24.31 -4.90 9.10
CA LEU A 260 23.74 -6.25 9.29
C LEU A 260 23.67 -6.70 10.76
N HIS A 261 24.27 -5.97 11.71
CA HIS A 261 24.37 -6.45 13.10
C HIS A 261 23.10 -6.21 13.95
N TYR A 262 22.16 -5.38 13.48
CA TYR A 262 20.89 -5.14 14.17
C TYR A 262 19.81 -6.22 13.91
N LEU A 263 20.11 -7.20 13.05
CA LEU A 263 19.13 -8.17 12.52
C LEU A 263 18.82 -9.37 13.45
N LYS A 264 19.23 -9.39 14.72
CA LYS A 264 19.24 -10.65 15.52
C LYS A 264 18.17 -10.84 16.59
N LYS A 265 17.15 -9.99 16.73
CA LYS A 265 16.25 -10.09 17.91
C LYS A 265 14.73 -10.16 17.71
N ASP A 266 14.20 -10.13 16.49
CA ASP A 266 12.75 -10.36 16.29
C ASP A 266 12.42 -10.91 14.91
N LEU A 267 11.84 -12.12 14.86
CA LEU A 267 11.54 -12.85 13.62
C LEU A 267 10.46 -12.15 12.77
N THR A 268 9.51 -11.48 13.41
CA THR A 268 8.40 -10.76 12.75
C THR A 268 8.89 -9.48 12.08
N ILE A 269 9.85 -8.78 12.71
CA ILE A 269 10.50 -7.57 12.20
C ILE A 269 11.42 -7.89 11.02
N GLN A 270 12.12 -9.03 11.08
CA GLN A 270 12.91 -9.52 9.95
C GLN A 270 12.03 -9.71 8.71
N LEU A 271 10.85 -10.30 8.85
CA LEU A 271 10.00 -10.62 7.70
C LEU A 271 9.44 -9.36 7.04
N THR A 272 8.89 -8.39 7.78
CA THR A 272 8.39 -7.13 7.20
C THR A 272 9.52 -6.33 6.54
N PHE A 273 10.67 -6.24 7.20
CA PHE A 273 11.82 -5.51 6.68
C PHE A 273 12.47 -6.18 5.47
N ILE A 274 12.49 -7.51 5.43
CA ILE A 274 12.95 -8.30 4.29
C ILE A 274 11.93 -8.23 3.15
N THR A 275 10.62 -8.31 3.41
CA THR A 275 9.57 -8.06 2.40
C THR A 275 9.79 -6.72 1.75
N TYR A 276 10.06 -5.71 2.56
CA TYR A 276 10.27 -4.35 2.14
C TYR A 276 11.58 -4.13 1.37
N LEU A 277 12.69 -4.70 1.83
CA LEU A 277 13.97 -4.71 1.12
C LEU A 277 13.90 -5.51 -0.18
N LEU A 278 13.13 -6.60 -0.21
CA LEU A 278 12.91 -7.41 -1.40
C LEU A 278 12.03 -6.67 -2.40
N MET A 279 10.91 -6.09 -1.97
CA MET A 279 10.00 -5.31 -2.80
C MET A 279 10.69 -4.06 -3.35
N SER A 280 11.44 -3.32 -2.52
CA SER A 280 12.20 -2.16 -2.97
C SER A 280 13.34 -2.53 -3.93
N ARG A 281 14.06 -3.65 -3.72
CA ARG A 281 15.09 -4.13 -4.66
C ARG A 281 14.49 -4.66 -5.97
N VAL A 282 13.36 -5.39 -5.91
CA VAL A 282 12.63 -5.86 -7.09
C VAL A 282 12.10 -4.67 -7.89
N TYR A 283 11.51 -3.66 -7.23
CA TYR A 283 11.04 -2.43 -7.86
C TYR A 283 12.19 -1.61 -8.47
N LEU A 284 13.27 -1.37 -7.73
CA LEU A 284 14.45 -0.65 -8.24
C LEU A 284 15.09 -1.36 -9.43
N ARG A 285 15.08 -2.71 -9.43
CA ARG A 285 15.58 -3.53 -10.53
C ARG A 285 14.66 -3.53 -11.75
N TRP A 286 13.35 -3.65 -11.54
CA TRP A 286 12.35 -3.53 -12.59
C TRP A 286 12.40 -2.13 -13.24
N LYS A 287 12.49 -1.07 -12.43
CA LYS A 287 12.68 0.32 -12.88
C LYS A 287 13.94 0.46 -13.73
N LYS A 288 15.06 -0.12 -13.29
CA LYS A 288 16.32 -0.11 -14.04
C LYS A 288 16.23 -0.87 -15.38
N GLN A 289 15.41 -1.92 -15.46
CA GLN A 289 15.27 -2.76 -16.65
C GLN A 289 14.23 -2.27 -17.66
N ASN A 290 13.25 -1.47 -17.23
CA ASN A 290 12.11 -1.09 -18.08
C ASN A 290 11.97 0.44 -18.29
N LEU A 291 12.78 1.28 -17.62
CA LEU A 291 12.72 2.74 -17.75
C LEU A 291 14.04 3.44 -18.10
N LEU A 292 15.13 2.70 -18.28
CA LEU A 292 16.43 3.26 -18.65
C LEU A 292 16.85 2.90 -20.09
N ASN A 293 15.87 2.66 -20.97
CA ASN A 293 16.07 2.68 -22.42
C ASN A 293 15.51 3.97 -22.99
#